data_AF-A0A936BYI1-F1
#
_entry.id   AF-A0A936BYI1-F1
#
_cell.length_a   1.000
_cell.length_b   1.000
_cell.length_c   1.000
_cell.angle_alpha   90.00
_cell.angle_beta   90.00
_cell.angle_gamma   90.00
#
_symmetry.space_group_name_H-M   'P 1'
#
loop_
_entity.id
_entity.type
_entity.pdbx_description
1 polymer ?
#
loop_
_entity_poly.entity_id
_entity_poly.type
_entity_poly.pdbx_seq_one_letter_code
_entity_poly.pdbx_strand_id
1 'polypeptide(L)'
;MATKSAAMPTPAPSAPSPSREAARNPLTAPLLKPAGAFERLLRRVRYRVMRALGRERFTVKAQGLNFVVGYKDLIDYHLALDGSWEPTQLNRFADVAGKVPMDVFLDIGANAGFYSVIVAANHLTKEVIAFEPDPGNYPPARLKANLEANNLQEEVWALQQALGDKADEVTLTESNEYNRGESYITQPDMPAGAITHRVKQVKFDDEYQIKGKHILIKMDIEGYEFHALAGMERTLRDNLCLPAGRALLRPDRGTESAIPASQLPFPWHFRDRPLFHQYPGR
;
A
#
# COMPACT_ATOMS: atom_id res chain seq x y z
N MET A 1 -15.88 -17.15 -35.33
CA MET A 1 -16.80 -16.84 -34.21
C MET A 1 -16.05 -15.99 -33.22
N ALA A 2 -16.37 -14.70 -33.14
CA ALA A 2 -15.72 -13.76 -32.22
C ALA A 2 -16.45 -13.79 -30.88
N THR A 3 -15.77 -14.20 -29.82
CA THR A 3 -16.27 -14.13 -28.45
C THR A 3 -16.15 -12.69 -27.95
N LYS A 4 -17.30 -12.03 -27.76
CA LYS A 4 -17.41 -10.73 -27.11
C LYS A 4 -16.87 -10.83 -25.68
N SER A 5 -15.84 -10.06 -25.37
CA SER A 5 -15.40 -9.79 -24.00
C SER A 5 -16.52 -9.04 -23.27
N ALA A 6 -17.06 -9.64 -22.21
CA ALA A 6 -18.05 -9.00 -21.36
C ALA A 6 -17.32 -8.07 -20.37
N ALA A 7 -17.51 -6.77 -20.51
CA ALA A 7 -17.07 -5.80 -19.52
C ALA A 7 -17.74 -6.12 -18.17
N MET A 8 -16.94 -6.22 -17.10
CA MET A 8 -17.49 -6.30 -15.74
C MET A 8 -18.21 -4.99 -15.41
N PRO A 9 -19.34 -5.04 -14.67
CA PRO A 9 -20.08 -3.84 -14.31
C PRO A 9 -19.24 -2.97 -13.37
N THR A 10 -19.14 -1.69 -13.68
CA THR A 10 -18.71 -0.66 -12.73
C THR A 10 -19.69 -0.68 -11.56
N PRO A 11 -19.27 -0.96 -10.32
CA PRO A 11 -20.20 -0.94 -9.20
C PRO A 11 -20.65 0.51 -8.99
N ALA A 12 -21.98 0.70 -8.93
CA ALA A 12 -22.55 1.97 -8.54
C ALA A 12 -22.11 2.28 -7.09
N PRO A 13 -21.74 3.53 -6.77
CA PRO A 13 -21.33 3.88 -5.42
C PRO A 13 -22.48 3.61 -4.45
N SER A 14 -22.26 2.71 -3.49
CA SER A 14 -23.20 2.53 -2.38
C SER A 14 -23.21 3.83 -1.56
N ALA A 15 -24.42 4.32 -1.28
CA ALA A 15 -24.59 5.53 -0.49
C ALA A 15 -23.89 5.35 0.87
N PRO A 16 -23.18 6.36 1.37
CA PRO A 16 -22.54 6.26 2.67
C PRO A 16 -23.58 5.99 3.77
N SER A 17 -23.35 4.97 4.59
CA SER A 17 -24.17 4.70 5.77
C SER A 17 -24.24 5.92 6.68
N PRO A 18 -25.37 6.20 7.36
CA PRO A 18 -25.56 7.39 8.20
C PRO A 18 -24.56 7.52 9.37
N SER A 19 -23.77 6.48 9.67
CA SER A 19 -22.62 6.55 10.59
C SER A 19 -21.38 7.27 10.01
N ARG A 20 -21.29 7.46 8.69
CA ARG A 20 -20.12 8.01 7.98
C ARG A 20 -19.97 9.53 8.08
N GLU A 21 -21.02 10.26 8.45
CA GLU A 21 -20.97 11.73 8.51
C GLU A 21 -20.41 12.26 9.85
N ALA A 22 -20.45 11.43 10.90
CA ALA A 22 -20.10 11.83 12.27
C ALA A 22 -18.61 11.69 12.65
N ALA A 23 -17.77 11.10 11.79
CA ALA A 23 -16.36 10.81 12.10
C ALA A 23 -15.35 11.78 11.47
N ARG A 24 -15.79 12.97 11.02
CA ARG A 24 -14.88 14.05 10.58
C ARG A 24 -14.27 14.76 11.79
N ASN A 25 -13.49 14.04 12.59
CA ASN A 25 -12.70 14.70 13.62
C ASN A 25 -11.33 15.05 13.02
N PRO A 26 -10.96 16.33 12.91
CA PRO A 26 -9.65 16.69 12.41
C PRO A 26 -8.59 16.15 13.37
N LEU A 27 -7.70 15.36 12.78
CA LEU A 27 -6.53 14.74 13.37
C LEU A 27 -5.76 15.75 14.25
N THR A 28 -5.92 15.67 15.57
CA THR A 28 -5.23 16.56 16.53
C THR A 28 -4.30 15.82 17.49
N ALA A 29 -4.23 14.49 17.42
CA ALA A 29 -3.12 13.73 17.97
C ALA A 29 -2.27 13.21 16.81
N PRO A 30 -0.92 13.18 16.91
CA PRO A 30 -0.12 12.43 15.94
C PRO A 30 -0.70 11.03 15.90
N LEU A 31 -1.08 10.55 14.70
CA LEU A 31 -1.88 9.34 14.58
C LEU A 31 -1.26 8.19 15.39
N LEU A 32 0.07 8.21 15.58
CA LEU A 32 0.87 7.06 15.90
C LEU A 32 2.07 7.50 16.77
N LYS A 33 2.09 7.08 18.04
CA LYS A 33 3.31 7.13 18.86
C LYS A 33 3.91 5.72 18.95
N PRO A 34 5.22 5.54 18.75
CA PRO A 34 5.88 4.26 18.97
C PRO A 34 5.77 3.85 20.44
N ALA A 35 5.82 2.54 20.69
CA ALA A 35 5.77 1.97 22.03
C ALA A 35 6.89 2.53 22.92
N GLY A 36 6.57 2.84 24.19
CA GLY A 36 7.55 3.29 25.19
C GLY A 36 8.52 2.16 25.60
N ALA A 37 9.61 2.48 26.32
CA ALA A 37 10.61 1.48 26.71
C ALA A 37 10.04 0.29 27.51
N PHE A 38 9.16 0.57 28.47
CA PHE A 38 8.48 -0.47 29.26
C PHE A 38 7.52 -1.31 28.41
N GLU A 39 6.77 -0.67 27.51
CA GLU A 39 5.86 -1.36 26.60
C GLU A 39 6.62 -2.28 25.62
N ARG A 40 7.74 -1.80 25.07
CA ARG A 40 8.63 -2.61 24.23
C ARG A 40 9.17 -3.84 24.98
N LEU A 41 9.45 -3.72 26.28
CA LEU A 41 9.84 -4.88 27.09
C LEU A 41 8.71 -5.92 27.17
N LEU A 42 7.48 -5.50 27.48
CA LEU A 42 6.31 -6.38 27.52
C LEU A 42 6.03 -7.04 26.16
N ARG A 43 6.14 -6.26 25.08
CA ARG A 43 6.01 -6.75 23.69
C ARG A 43 7.07 -7.80 23.35
N ARG A 44 8.33 -7.59 23.76
CA ARG A 44 9.41 -8.59 23.58
C ARG A 44 9.13 -9.88 24.35
N VAL A 45 8.66 -9.78 25.60
CA VAL A 45 8.27 -10.97 26.38
C VAL A 45 7.15 -11.72 25.68
N ARG A 46 6.08 -11.02 25.28
CA ARG A 46 4.97 -11.61 24.53
C ARG A 46 5.43 -12.27 23.23
N TYR A 47 6.24 -11.58 22.43
CA TYR A 47 6.78 -12.10 21.17
C TYR A 47 7.54 -13.42 21.38
N ARG A 48 8.39 -13.49 22.41
CA ARG A 48 9.12 -14.72 22.78
C ARG A 48 8.20 -15.83 23.28
N VAL A 49 7.19 -15.50 24.08
CA VAL A 49 6.21 -16.48 24.58
C VAL A 49 5.40 -17.06 23.43
N MET A 50 4.85 -16.23 22.54
CA MET A 50 4.09 -16.72 21.39
C MET A 50 4.94 -17.63 20.50
N ARG A 51 6.23 -17.29 20.33
CA ARG A 51 7.17 -18.11 19.56
C ARG A 51 7.46 -19.45 20.24
N ALA A 52 7.67 -19.45 21.55
CA ALA A 52 7.89 -20.67 22.34
C ALA A 52 6.64 -21.58 22.36
N LEU A 53 5.44 -21.01 22.28
CA LEU A 53 4.19 -21.74 22.13
C LEU A 53 3.94 -22.26 20.70
N GLY A 54 4.88 -22.09 19.76
CA GLY A 54 4.76 -22.56 18.39
C GLY A 54 3.69 -21.83 17.57
N ARG A 55 3.28 -20.62 17.97
CA ARG A 55 2.24 -19.85 17.26
C ARG A 55 2.82 -19.19 16.03
N GLU A 56 2.63 -19.74 14.84
CA GLU A 56 3.16 -19.16 13.60
C GLU A 56 2.73 -17.72 13.34
N ARG A 57 1.50 -17.36 13.74
CA ARG A 57 0.94 -16.02 13.67
C ARG A 57 0.15 -15.67 14.92
N PHE A 58 0.10 -14.39 15.25
CA PHE A 58 -0.68 -13.87 16.38
C PHE A 58 -1.05 -12.41 16.19
N THR A 59 -2.14 -11.97 16.81
CA THR A 59 -2.60 -10.57 16.72
C THR A 59 -1.87 -9.68 17.71
N VAL A 60 -1.39 -8.53 17.28
CA VAL A 60 -0.84 -7.46 18.12
C VAL A 60 -1.63 -6.18 17.91
N LYS A 61 -1.69 -5.34 18.95
CA LYS A 61 -2.15 -3.96 18.79
C LYS A 61 -0.96 -3.09 18.42
N ALA A 62 -1.00 -2.46 17.26
CA ALA A 62 0.02 -1.51 16.82
C ALA A 62 -0.70 -0.30 16.25
N GLN A 63 -0.23 0.90 16.57
CA GLN A 63 -0.76 2.11 15.93
C GLN A 63 -2.29 2.28 16.07
N GLY A 64 -2.84 1.83 17.21
CA GLY A 64 -4.28 1.88 17.50
C GLY A 64 -5.11 0.74 16.93
N LEU A 65 -4.57 -0.04 15.98
CA LEU A 65 -5.27 -1.09 15.23
C LEU A 65 -4.72 -2.48 15.52
N ASN A 66 -5.43 -3.50 15.06
CA ASN A 66 -5.04 -4.90 15.22
C ASN A 66 -4.30 -5.39 13.99
N PHE A 67 -3.16 -6.06 14.17
CA PHE A 67 -2.41 -6.68 13.08
C PHE A 67 -2.08 -8.12 13.42
N VAL A 68 -2.36 -9.05 12.51
CA VAL A 68 -1.90 -10.43 12.51
C VAL A 68 -0.46 -10.42 12.00
N VAL A 69 0.48 -10.75 12.89
CA VAL A 69 1.92 -10.71 12.63
C VAL A 69 2.53 -12.12 12.75
N GLY A 70 3.57 -12.37 11.96
CA GLY A 70 4.44 -13.53 12.04
C GLY A 70 5.86 -13.20 12.51
N TYR A 71 6.79 -14.12 12.26
CA TYR A 71 8.20 -14.01 12.67
C TYR A 71 9.18 -13.78 11.52
N LYS A 72 8.69 -13.86 10.28
CA LYS A 72 9.50 -13.91 9.07
C LYS A 72 9.44 -12.61 8.25
N ASP A 73 8.85 -11.55 8.78
CA ASP A 73 8.69 -10.31 8.03
C ASP A 73 9.08 -9.11 8.91
N LEU A 74 9.80 -8.17 8.32
CA LEU A 74 10.35 -7.02 9.02
C LEU A 74 9.25 -6.09 9.53
N ILE A 75 8.19 -5.87 8.74
CA ILE A 75 7.06 -5.05 9.14
C ILE A 75 6.36 -5.71 10.31
N ASP A 76 6.11 -7.02 10.24
CA ASP A 76 5.52 -7.79 11.34
C ASP A 76 6.36 -7.69 12.62
N TYR A 77 7.68 -7.77 12.50
CA TYR A 77 8.61 -7.60 13.63
C TYR A 77 8.46 -6.23 14.30
N HIS A 78 8.45 -5.15 13.51
CA HIS A 78 8.31 -3.79 14.05
C HIS A 78 6.91 -3.53 14.63
N LEU A 79 5.85 -4.04 13.99
CA LEU A 79 4.50 -3.98 14.54
C LEU A 79 4.41 -4.74 15.88
N ALA A 80 5.04 -5.90 15.97
CA ALA A 80 5.02 -6.71 17.19
C ALA A 80 5.80 -6.04 18.33
N LEU A 81 7.01 -5.54 18.07
CA LEU A 81 7.94 -5.06 19.09
C LEU A 81 7.86 -3.56 19.36
N ASP A 82 7.84 -2.75 18.31
CA ASP A 82 7.82 -1.28 18.42
C ASP A 82 6.40 -0.73 18.45
N GLY A 83 5.40 -1.53 18.08
CA GLY A 83 4.01 -1.12 18.03
C GLY A 83 3.72 -0.08 16.96
N SER A 84 4.67 0.14 16.03
CA SER A 84 4.54 1.09 14.93
C SER A 84 5.42 0.75 13.74
N TRP A 85 4.94 1.03 12.54
CA TRP A 85 5.71 1.06 11.30
C TRP A 85 5.50 2.40 10.57
N GLU A 86 6.57 2.96 10.01
CA GLU A 86 6.61 4.21 9.23
C GLU A 86 5.66 5.36 9.69
N PRO A 87 5.67 5.75 10.99
CA PRO A 87 4.73 6.76 11.50
C PRO A 87 4.88 8.12 10.82
N THR A 88 6.09 8.49 10.39
CA THR A 88 6.32 9.75 9.67
C THR A 88 5.64 9.77 8.30
N GLN A 89 5.64 8.66 7.58
CA GLN A 89 5.01 8.59 6.26
C GLN A 89 3.49 8.64 6.39
N LEU A 90 2.92 7.89 7.34
CA LEU A 90 1.49 7.93 7.63
C LEU A 90 1.01 9.30 8.10
N ASN A 91 1.79 10.01 8.93
CA ASN A 91 1.45 11.37 9.31
C ASN A 91 1.39 12.29 8.09
N ARG A 92 2.26 12.12 7.08
CA ARG A 92 2.15 12.89 5.82
C ARG A 92 0.87 12.56 5.05
N PHE A 93 0.42 11.30 5.04
CA PHE A 93 -0.83 10.91 4.36
C PHE A 93 -2.00 11.63 5.02
N ALA A 94 -2.02 11.61 6.35
CA ALA A 94 -2.98 12.31 7.18
C ALA A 94 -2.95 13.83 6.98
N ASP A 95 -1.77 14.44 6.94
CA ASP A 95 -1.61 15.89 6.70
C ASP A 95 -2.16 16.29 5.32
N VAL A 96 -1.91 15.46 4.30
CA VAL A 96 -2.45 15.68 2.95
C VAL A 96 -3.97 15.52 2.95
N ALA A 97 -4.49 14.43 3.51
CA ALA A 97 -5.93 14.15 3.59
C ALA A 97 -6.69 15.19 4.43
N GLY A 98 -6.04 15.78 5.44
CA GLY A 98 -6.60 16.86 6.26
C GLY A 98 -6.67 18.20 5.54
N LYS A 99 -5.82 18.42 4.53
CA LYS A 99 -5.82 19.66 3.71
C LYS A 99 -6.78 19.59 2.53
N VAL A 100 -6.89 18.41 1.92
CA VAL A 100 -7.72 18.18 0.73
C VAL A 100 -8.44 16.84 0.89
N PRO A 101 -9.78 16.80 0.74
CA PRO A 101 -10.51 15.53 0.75
C PRO A 101 -10.00 14.61 -0.36
N MET A 102 -9.61 13.40 0.02
CA MET A 102 -9.13 12.36 -0.88
C MET A 102 -10.26 11.39 -1.20
N ASP A 103 -10.44 11.08 -2.48
CA ASP A 103 -11.48 10.14 -2.92
C ASP A 103 -10.98 8.70 -2.83
N VAL A 104 -9.80 8.42 -3.38
CA VAL A 104 -9.29 7.05 -3.54
C VAL A 104 -7.87 6.96 -2.99
N PHE A 105 -7.58 5.89 -2.25
CA PHE A 105 -6.22 5.47 -1.95
C PHE A 105 -5.86 4.24 -2.78
N LEU A 106 -4.76 4.31 -3.51
CA LEU A 106 -4.18 3.18 -4.22
C LEU A 106 -2.95 2.70 -3.43
N ASP A 107 -3.03 1.50 -2.86
CA ASP A 107 -1.92 0.81 -2.19
C ASP A 107 -1.35 -0.23 -3.15
N ILE A 108 -0.31 0.15 -3.90
CA ILE A 108 0.32 -0.69 -4.93
C ILE A 108 1.53 -1.38 -4.30
N GLY A 109 1.47 -2.72 -4.22
CA GLY A 109 2.38 -3.53 -3.40
C GLY A 109 1.96 -3.52 -1.93
N ALA A 110 0.71 -3.87 -1.65
CA ALA A 110 0.11 -3.69 -0.33
C ALA A 110 0.73 -4.60 0.75
N ASN A 111 1.43 -5.67 0.37
CA ASN A 111 2.01 -6.69 1.25
C ASN A 111 0.97 -7.17 2.27
N ALA A 112 1.22 -6.97 3.57
CA ALA A 112 0.31 -7.36 4.64
C ALA A 112 -0.88 -6.41 4.83
N GLY A 113 -1.00 -5.36 4.01
CA GLY A 113 -2.09 -4.38 4.10
C GLY A 113 -1.91 -3.31 5.16
N PHE A 114 -0.69 -3.07 5.61
CA PHE A 114 -0.43 -2.12 6.69
C PHE A 114 -0.98 -0.71 6.36
N TYR A 115 -0.64 -0.19 5.19
CA TYR A 115 -1.12 1.12 4.74
C TYR A 115 -2.62 1.11 4.49
N SER A 116 -3.12 0.10 3.77
CA SER A 116 -4.55 -0.11 3.52
C SER A 116 -5.40 -0.07 4.80
N VAL A 117 -4.99 -0.80 5.85
CA VAL A 117 -5.69 -0.84 7.15
C VAL A 117 -5.67 0.54 7.83
N ILE A 118 -4.52 1.20 7.91
CA ILE A 118 -4.40 2.50 8.58
C ILE A 118 -5.24 3.56 7.85
N VAL A 119 -5.15 3.62 6.53
CA VAL A 119 -5.86 4.61 5.71
C VAL A 119 -7.38 4.43 5.81
N ALA A 120 -7.87 3.19 5.70
CA ALA A 120 -9.29 2.89 5.78
C ALA A 120 -9.84 3.15 7.19
N ALA A 121 -9.20 2.61 8.24
CA ALA A 121 -9.68 2.76 9.61
C ALA A 121 -9.69 4.21 10.12
N ASN A 122 -8.85 5.07 9.55
CA ASN A 122 -8.82 6.51 9.88
C ASN A 122 -9.61 7.36 8.87
N HIS A 123 -10.29 6.74 7.90
CA HIS A 123 -11.08 7.40 6.87
C HIS A 123 -10.32 8.53 6.15
N LEU A 124 -9.03 8.30 5.86
CA LEU A 124 -8.22 9.31 5.17
C LEU A 124 -8.64 9.48 3.70
N THR A 125 -9.31 8.46 3.13
CA THR A 125 -9.92 8.48 1.80
C THR A 125 -11.32 7.89 1.86
N LYS A 126 -12.13 8.11 0.81
CA LYS A 126 -13.48 7.51 0.72
C LYS A 126 -13.43 6.01 0.36
N GLU A 127 -12.41 5.62 -0.40
CA GLU A 127 -12.22 4.27 -0.91
C GLU A 127 -10.73 3.88 -0.85
N VAL A 128 -10.46 2.60 -0.64
CA VAL A 128 -9.11 2.02 -0.65
C VAL A 128 -9.08 0.83 -1.59
N ILE A 129 -8.12 0.83 -2.52
CA ILE A 129 -7.85 -0.27 -3.44
C ILE A 129 -6.42 -0.74 -3.21
N ALA A 130 -6.27 -2.00 -2.82
CA ALA A 130 -5.01 -2.61 -2.41
C ALA A 130 -4.60 -3.71 -3.38
N PHE A 131 -3.48 -3.52 -4.06
CA PHE A 131 -2.92 -4.47 -5.02
C PHE A 131 -1.77 -5.23 -4.38
N GLU A 132 -1.94 -6.53 -4.20
CA GLU A 132 -0.89 -7.42 -3.69
C GLU A 132 -0.86 -8.72 -4.51
N PRO A 133 0.13 -8.89 -5.40
CA PRO A 133 0.20 -10.07 -6.25
C PRO A 133 0.65 -11.34 -5.53
N ASP A 134 1.47 -11.24 -4.48
CA ASP A 134 2.08 -12.40 -3.82
C ASP A 134 1.00 -13.26 -3.13
N PRO A 135 0.78 -14.52 -3.56
CA PRO A 135 -0.17 -15.42 -2.91
C PRO A 135 0.19 -15.68 -1.44
N GLY A 136 1.47 -15.57 -1.08
CA GLY A 136 1.97 -15.65 0.28
C GLY A 136 1.61 -14.45 1.17
N ASN A 137 1.18 -13.32 0.60
CA ASN A 137 0.73 -12.13 1.33
C ASN A 137 -0.79 -11.90 1.21
N TYR A 138 -1.43 -12.25 0.09
CA TYR A 138 -2.83 -11.95 -0.23
C TYR A 138 -3.85 -12.74 0.68
N PRO A 139 -4.32 -13.96 0.30
CA PRO A 139 -4.90 -14.91 1.24
C PRO A 139 -4.42 -16.36 1.00
N PRO A 140 -4.54 -17.21 2.04
CA PRO A 140 -5.15 -16.92 3.34
C PRO A 140 -4.22 -16.15 4.31
N ALA A 141 -3.13 -15.56 3.81
CA ALA A 141 -1.98 -15.27 4.63
C ALA A 141 -1.98 -13.98 5.46
N ARG A 142 -2.09 -12.77 4.88
CA ARG A 142 -1.77 -11.55 5.64
C ARG A 142 -2.71 -10.37 5.39
N LEU A 143 -2.88 -9.93 4.14
CA LEU A 143 -3.71 -8.77 3.80
C LEU A 143 -5.15 -8.95 4.29
N LYS A 144 -5.83 -10.01 3.85
CA LYS A 144 -7.23 -10.25 4.25
C LYS A 144 -7.41 -10.46 5.75
N ALA A 145 -6.47 -11.15 6.40
CA ALA A 145 -6.49 -11.36 7.85
C ALA A 145 -6.36 -10.06 8.63
N ASN A 146 -5.57 -9.09 8.14
CA ASN A 146 -5.44 -7.77 8.74
C ASN A 146 -6.68 -6.90 8.51
N LEU A 147 -7.33 -7.02 7.35
CA LEU A 147 -8.62 -6.36 7.11
C LEU A 147 -9.71 -6.91 8.03
N GLU A 148 -9.78 -8.24 8.17
CA GLU A 148 -10.68 -8.94 9.09
C GLU A 148 -10.48 -8.52 10.55
N ALA A 149 -9.23 -8.44 11.00
CA ALA A 149 -8.90 -8.04 12.37
C ALA A 149 -9.39 -6.63 12.75
N ASN A 150 -9.79 -5.81 11.77
CA ASN A 150 -10.28 -4.46 11.96
C ASN A 150 -11.69 -4.23 11.36
N ASN A 151 -12.38 -5.28 10.88
CA ASN A 151 -13.69 -5.20 10.21
C ASN A 151 -13.71 -4.31 8.95
N LEU A 152 -12.62 -4.32 8.16
CA LEU A 152 -12.43 -3.45 6.99
C LEU A 152 -12.67 -4.16 5.65
N GLN A 153 -13.19 -5.38 5.65
CA GLN A 153 -13.35 -6.21 4.46
C GLN A 153 -14.30 -5.59 3.42
N GLU A 154 -15.27 -4.81 3.88
CA GLU A 154 -16.24 -4.10 3.03
C GLU A 154 -15.77 -2.68 2.66
N GLU A 155 -14.68 -2.20 3.27
CA GLU A 155 -14.14 -0.86 3.03
C GLU A 155 -12.89 -0.86 2.13
N VAL A 156 -12.21 -2.00 2.03
CA VAL A 156 -10.97 -2.15 1.26
C VAL A 156 -11.12 -3.18 0.16
N TRP A 157 -10.88 -2.76 -1.07
CA TRP A 157 -10.84 -3.65 -2.22
C TRP A 157 -9.44 -4.25 -2.33
N ALA A 158 -9.26 -5.39 -1.69
CA ALA A 158 -8.05 -6.19 -1.82
C ALA A 158 -8.08 -6.95 -3.16
N LEU A 159 -7.00 -6.89 -3.94
CA LEU A 159 -6.88 -7.49 -5.27
C LEU A 159 -5.55 -8.25 -5.45
N GLN A 160 -5.63 -9.52 -5.89
CA GLN A 160 -4.46 -10.36 -6.19
C GLN A 160 -3.84 -10.08 -7.55
N GLN A 161 -3.36 -8.85 -7.76
CA GLN A 161 -2.95 -8.42 -9.08
C GLN A 161 -1.68 -7.58 -8.99
N ALA A 162 -0.75 -7.85 -9.88
CA ALA A 162 0.36 -6.94 -10.16
C ALA A 162 -0.14 -5.84 -11.11
N LEU A 163 0.41 -4.64 -10.97
CA LEU A 163 0.18 -3.56 -11.93
C LEU A 163 1.36 -3.45 -12.89
N GLY A 164 1.04 -3.30 -14.18
CA GLY A 164 2.03 -3.07 -15.23
C GLY A 164 1.42 -2.36 -16.43
N ASP A 165 2.16 -2.33 -17.53
CA ASP A 165 1.83 -1.58 -18.75
C ASP A 165 0.89 -2.32 -19.73
N LYS A 166 0.65 -3.61 -19.45
CA LYS A 166 -0.23 -4.52 -20.21
C LYS A 166 -0.89 -5.56 -19.31
N ALA A 167 -1.97 -6.16 -19.77
CA ALA A 167 -2.51 -7.37 -19.18
C ALA A 167 -1.66 -8.58 -19.58
N ASP A 168 -1.13 -9.31 -18.60
CA ASP A 168 -0.23 -10.46 -18.83
C ASP A 168 -0.23 -11.41 -17.61
N GLU A 169 0.44 -12.56 -17.75
CA GLU A 169 0.85 -13.39 -16.61
C GLU A 169 2.35 -13.19 -16.38
N VAL A 170 2.73 -12.75 -15.18
CA VAL A 170 4.13 -12.50 -14.83
C VAL A 170 4.62 -13.44 -13.75
N THR A 171 5.93 -13.68 -13.74
CA THR A 171 6.57 -14.50 -12.71
C THR A 171 7.10 -13.59 -11.60
N LEU A 172 6.50 -13.70 -10.42
CA LEU A 172 6.97 -13.07 -9.20
C LEU A 172 7.98 -14.00 -8.51
N THR A 173 9.14 -13.47 -8.14
CA THR A 173 10.16 -14.20 -7.38
C THR A 173 10.13 -13.77 -5.91
N GLU A 174 10.07 -14.74 -4.99
CA GLU A 174 10.24 -14.47 -3.55
C GLU A 174 11.71 -14.10 -3.29
N SER A 175 11.95 -12.93 -2.68
CA SER A 175 13.31 -12.45 -2.35
C SER A 175 14.03 -13.31 -1.32
N ASN A 176 13.29 -13.86 -0.34
CA ASN A 176 13.62 -14.99 0.55
C ASN A 176 12.48 -15.20 1.58
N GLU A 177 12.54 -16.27 2.37
CA GLU A 177 11.53 -16.56 3.40
C GLU A 177 11.40 -15.47 4.50
N TYR A 178 12.43 -14.66 4.73
CA TYR A 178 12.57 -13.69 5.83
C TYR A 178 12.29 -12.22 5.44
N ASN A 179 12.13 -11.92 4.14
CA ASN A 179 11.93 -10.57 3.59
C ASN A 179 10.85 -10.56 2.49
N ARG A 180 9.70 -11.21 2.70
CA ARG A 180 8.61 -11.32 1.70
C ARG A 180 8.02 -9.99 1.20
N GLY A 181 8.34 -8.87 1.86
CA GLY A 181 8.02 -7.54 1.35
C GLY A 181 8.84 -7.09 0.15
N GLU A 182 9.93 -7.79 -0.16
CA GLU A 182 10.85 -7.47 -1.25
C GLU A 182 10.66 -8.37 -2.49
N SER A 183 9.51 -9.07 -2.60
CA SER A 183 9.21 -9.89 -3.80
C SER A 183 9.14 -9.02 -5.05
N TYR A 184 9.77 -9.45 -6.14
CA TYR A 184 9.92 -8.66 -7.37
C TYR A 184 9.54 -9.45 -8.63
N ILE A 185 9.16 -8.74 -9.69
CA ILE A 185 8.87 -9.36 -10.99
C ILE A 185 10.19 -9.71 -11.68
N THR A 186 10.35 -10.99 -12.02
CA THR A 186 11.61 -11.56 -12.50
C THR A 186 11.92 -11.22 -13.96
N GLN A 187 13.19 -10.96 -14.25
CA GLN A 187 13.78 -10.97 -15.60
C GLN A 187 14.33 -12.38 -15.95
N PRO A 188 14.66 -12.70 -17.23
CA PRO A 188 14.88 -14.07 -17.70
C PRO A 188 15.98 -14.89 -17.01
N ASP A 189 16.94 -14.23 -16.34
CA ASP A 189 18.13 -14.87 -15.81
C ASP A 189 17.95 -15.24 -14.31
N MET A 190 17.38 -16.43 -14.09
CA MET A 190 17.05 -16.94 -12.74
C MET A 190 18.28 -17.50 -11.98
N PRO A 191 18.46 -17.15 -10.70
CA PRO A 191 19.28 -17.93 -9.78
C PRO A 191 18.63 -19.31 -9.53
N ALA A 192 19.42 -20.38 -9.58
CA ALA A 192 18.92 -21.72 -9.28
C ALA A 192 18.38 -21.81 -7.83
N GLY A 193 17.12 -22.24 -7.66
CA GLY A 193 16.50 -22.48 -6.35
C GLY A 193 15.54 -21.41 -5.83
N ALA A 194 15.25 -20.36 -6.60
CA ALA A 194 14.27 -19.34 -6.20
C ALA A 194 12.82 -19.86 -6.23
N ILE A 195 12.02 -19.48 -5.23
CA ILE A 195 10.58 -19.76 -5.20
C ILE A 195 9.89 -18.72 -6.08
N THR A 196 9.06 -19.17 -7.01
CA THR A 196 8.37 -18.31 -7.96
C THR A 196 6.88 -18.60 -8.03
N HIS A 197 6.10 -17.56 -8.30
CA HIS A 197 4.65 -17.62 -8.47
C HIS A 197 4.26 -16.97 -9.79
N ARG A 198 3.38 -17.62 -10.56
CA ARG A 198 2.72 -16.96 -11.68
C ARG A 198 1.54 -16.16 -11.17
N VAL A 199 1.53 -14.87 -11.46
CA VAL A 199 0.53 -13.92 -10.96
C VAL A 199 -0.07 -13.12 -12.10
N LYS A 200 -1.34 -12.74 -11.96
CA LYS A 200 -2.02 -11.88 -12.93
C LYS A 200 -1.43 -10.48 -12.87
N GLN A 201 -0.93 -9.98 -13.99
CA GLN A 201 -0.65 -8.57 -14.21
C GLN A 201 -1.83 -7.91 -14.92
N VAL A 202 -2.20 -6.71 -14.48
CA VAL A 202 -3.20 -5.88 -15.15
C VAL A 202 -2.62 -4.53 -15.53
N LYS A 203 -3.13 -3.99 -16.64
CA LYS A 203 -2.99 -2.58 -16.96
C LYS A 203 -4.10 -1.82 -16.23
N PHE A 204 -3.72 -0.93 -15.32
CA PHE A 204 -4.69 -0.23 -14.47
C PHE A 204 -5.75 0.51 -15.28
N ASP A 205 -5.33 1.27 -16.30
CA ASP A 205 -6.25 2.06 -17.11
C ASP A 205 -7.23 1.20 -17.94
N ASP A 206 -6.94 -0.08 -18.20
CA ASP A 206 -7.85 -0.96 -18.93
C ASP A 206 -8.97 -1.49 -18.03
N GLU A 207 -8.67 -1.71 -16.75
CA GLU A 207 -9.58 -2.31 -15.77
C GLU A 207 -10.34 -1.26 -14.95
N TYR A 208 -9.71 -0.10 -14.68
CA TYR A 208 -10.23 0.93 -13.79
C TYR A 208 -10.38 2.27 -14.50
N GLN A 209 -11.59 2.82 -14.47
CA GLN A 209 -11.91 4.11 -15.06
C GLN A 209 -12.17 5.13 -13.97
N ILE A 210 -11.10 5.76 -13.48
CA ILE A 210 -11.16 6.81 -12.45
C ILE A 210 -10.90 8.16 -13.12
N LYS A 211 -11.77 9.14 -12.92
CA LYS A 211 -11.65 10.49 -13.51
C LYS A 211 -12.14 11.57 -12.57
N GLY A 212 -11.45 12.71 -12.56
CA GLY A 212 -11.82 13.89 -11.78
C GLY A 212 -11.77 13.66 -10.26
N LYS A 213 -10.91 12.74 -9.80
CA LYS A 213 -10.74 12.38 -8.39
C LYS A 213 -9.45 12.94 -7.81
N HIS A 214 -9.42 13.06 -6.48
CA HIS A 214 -8.19 13.21 -5.72
C HIS A 214 -7.72 11.84 -5.24
N ILE A 215 -6.55 11.42 -5.70
CA ILE A 215 -6.03 10.06 -5.49
C ILE A 215 -4.75 10.13 -4.67
N LEU A 216 -4.71 9.43 -3.55
CA LEU A 216 -3.50 9.20 -2.78
C LEU A 216 -2.87 7.90 -3.26
N ILE A 217 -1.59 7.90 -3.62
CA ILE A 217 -0.92 6.72 -4.19
C ILE A 217 0.30 6.36 -3.34
N LYS A 218 0.30 5.13 -2.81
CA LYS A 218 1.51 4.46 -2.32
C LYS A 218 1.91 3.40 -3.33
N MET A 219 3.17 3.40 -3.74
CA MET A 219 3.71 2.45 -4.72
C MET A 219 5.07 1.99 -4.23
N ASP A 220 5.17 0.70 -3.99
CA ASP A 220 6.37 0.02 -3.49
C ASP A 220 6.35 -1.42 -4.03
N ILE A 221 6.92 -1.61 -5.23
CA ILE A 221 6.84 -2.86 -6.01
C ILE A 221 8.20 -3.27 -6.57
N GLU A 222 9.25 -2.94 -5.81
CA GLU A 222 10.61 -3.48 -5.96
C GLU A 222 11.18 -3.37 -7.39
N GLY A 223 11.07 -2.18 -7.99
CA GLY A 223 11.69 -1.85 -9.27
C GLY A 223 10.76 -1.94 -10.48
N TYR A 224 9.50 -2.33 -10.30
CA TYR A 224 8.50 -2.40 -11.37
C TYR A 224 7.62 -1.13 -11.50
N GLU A 225 7.96 -0.05 -10.78
CA GLU A 225 7.20 1.20 -10.71
C GLU A 225 6.99 1.83 -12.08
N PHE A 226 7.99 1.77 -12.96
CA PHE A 226 7.90 2.35 -14.30
C PHE A 226 6.74 1.73 -15.10
N HIS A 227 6.65 0.40 -15.13
CA HIS A 227 5.61 -0.32 -15.86
C HIS A 227 4.23 -0.08 -15.25
N ALA A 228 4.13 -0.05 -13.91
CA ALA A 228 2.87 0.30 -13.24
C ALA A 228 2.41 1.73 -13.61
N LEU A 229 3.32 2.71 -13.61
CA LEU A 229 3.02 4.09 -14.00
C LEU A 229 2.61 4.20 -15.47
N ALA A 230 3.28 3.49 -16.38
CA ALA A 230 2.90 3.39 -17.80
C ALA A 230 1.54 2.70 -18.00
N GLY A 231 1.13 1.85 -17.06
CA GLY A 231 -0.20 1.26 -17.01
C GLY A 231 -1.31 2.20 -16.53
N MET A 232 -0.95 3.36 -15.97
CA MET A 232 -1.83 4.31 -15.28
C MET A 232 -1.88 5.68 -15.97
N GLU A 233 -1.31 5.85 -17.17
CA GLU A 233 -1.15 7.17 -17.81
C GLU A 233 -2.42 8.04 -17.88
N ARG A 234 -3.57 7.45 -18.23
CA ARG A 234 -4.86 8.16 -18.26
C ARG A 234 -5.29 8.52 -16.85
N THR A 235 -5.19 7.58 -15.90
CA THR A 235 -5.51 7.85 -14.49
C THR A 235 -4.67 8.99 -13.92
N LEU A 236 -3.38 9.02 -14.19
CA LEU A 236 -2.48 10.06 -13.69
C LEU A 236 -2.73 11.43 -14.34
N ARG A 237 -3.18 11.43 -15.61
CA ARG A 237 -3.53 12.63 -16.37
C ARG A 237 -4.87 13.23 -15.96
N ASP A 238 -5.87 12.40 -15.77
CA ASP A 238 -7.27 12.80 -15.61
C ASP A 238 -7.67 13.04 -14.13
N ASN A 239 -6.74 12.89 -13.19
CA ASN A 239 -6.96 13.01 -11.74
C ASN A 239 -5.86 13.85 -11.06
N LEU A 240 -6.14 14.32 -9.84
CA LEU A 240 -5.10 14.86 -8.96
C LEU A 240 -4.48 13.72 -8.17
N CYS A 241 -3.34 13.21 -8.62
CA CYS A 241 -2.61 12.15 -7.95
C CYS A 241 -1.54 12.72 -7.02
N LEU A 242 -1.63 12.37 -5.75
CA LEU A 242 -0.69 12.76 -4.70
C LEU A 242 0.10 11.51 -4.28
N PRO A 243 1.39 11.42 -4.65
CA PRO A 243 2.21 10.31 -4.27
C PRO A 243 2.63 10.41 -2.81
N ALA A 244 2.76 9.25 -2.21
CA ALA A 244 2.85 9.11 -0.78
C ALA A 244 3.86 7.97 -0.51
N GLY A 245 5.15 8.30 -0.52
CA GLY A 245 6.21 7.33 -0.27
C GLY A 245 7.62 7.77 -0.67
N ARG A 246 8.57 6.89 -0.38
CA ARG A 246 10.02 7.11 -0.59
C ARG A 246 10.43 7.13 -2.07
N ALA A 247 9.60 6.61 -2.96
CA ALA A 247 9.90 6.38 -4.38
C ALA A 247 9.86 7.65 -5.26
N LEU A 248 9.15 8.72 -4.86
CA LEU A 248 8.99 9.92 -5.70
C LEU A 248 9.87 11.11 -5.33
N LEU A 249 10.64 10.99 -4.24
CA LEU A 249 11.57 12.02 -3.78
C LEU A 249 12.89 11.38 -3.30
N ARG A 250 13.76 11.00 -4.24
CA ARG A 250 15.20 11.00 -3.99
C ARG A 250 15.88 11.89 -5.03
N PRO A 251 16.16 13.16 -4.70
CA PRO A 251 17.30 13.78 -5.34
C PRO A 251 18.54 12.98 -4.92
N ASP A 252 19.49 12.83 -5.83
CA ASP A 252 20.92 12.74 -5.52
C ASP A 252 21.46 11.70 -4.51
N ARG A 253 21.30 10.38 -4.75
CA ARG A 253 22.41 9.41 -4.49
C ARG A 253 22.37 8.24 -5.49
N GLY A 254 23.51 7.99 -6.14
CA GLY A 254 23.67 7.04 -7.24
C GLY A 254 23.58 5.56 -6.86
N THR A 255 22.37 5.03 -6.83
CA THR A 255 22.09 3.60 -7.01
C THR A 255 20.94 3.46 -8.01
N GLU A 256 21.07 2.54 -8.96
CA GLU A 256 20.36 2.40 -10.25
C GLU A 256 18.83 2.20 -10.21
N SER A 257 18.13 2.49 -9.12
CA SER A 257 16.69 2.23 -8.95
C SER A 257 15.80 3.47 -8.85
N ALA A 258 16.29 4.67 -9.21
CA ALA A 258 15.46 5.86 -9.33
C ALA A 258 15.23 6.21 -10.81
N ILE A 259 13.98 6.18 -11.26
CA ILE A 259 13.60 6.66 -12.60
C ILE A 259 13.87 8.18 -12.66
N PRO A 260 14.77 8.67 -13.53
CA PRO A 260 14.98 10.09 -13.72
C PRO A 260 13.66 10.79 -14.04
N ALA A 261 13.44 11.99 -13.50
CA ALA A 261 12.22 12.77 -13.80
C ALA A 261 12.01 13.02 -15.30
N SER A 262 13.07 12.95 -16.10
CA SER A 262 13.06 13.05 -17.57
C SER A 262 12.57 11.78 -18.30
N GLN A 263 12.53 10.64 -17.61
CA GLN A 263 12.06 9.35 -18.13
C GLN A 263 10.63 9.02 -17.67
N LEU A 264 10.04 9.84 -16.79
CA LEU A 264 8.63 9.71 -16.44
C LEU A 264 7.77 10.16 -17.64
N PRO A 265 6.71 9.42 -18.01
CA PRO A 265 5.90 9.70 -19.20
C PRO A 265 5.21 11.08 -19.18
N PHE A 266 5.22 11.77 -18.03
CA PHE A 266 4.74 13.16 -17.88
C PHE A 266 5.63 13.94 -16.91
N PRO A 267 5.83 15.26 -17.11
CA PRO A 267 6.51 16.09 -16.14
C PRO A 267 5.62 16.25 -14.90
N TRP A 268 6.00 15.61 -13.79
CA TRP A 268 5.36 15.76 -12.49
C TRP A 268 5.73 17.11 -11.86
N HIS A 269 5.28 18.22 -12.46
CA HIS A 269 5.52 19.55 -11.94
C HIS A 269 4.62 19.82 -10.73
N PHE A 270 5.09 19.44 -9.54
CA PHE A 270 4.52 19.92 -8.27
C PHE A 270 4.70 21.44 -8.07
N ARG A 271 5.59 22.08 -8.83
CA ARG A 271 5.97 23.49 -8.65
C ARG A 271 4.89 24.49 -9.08
N ASP A 272 3.99 24.12 -9.99
CA ASP A 272 3.03 25.08 -10.58
C ASP A 272 1.63 25.03 -9.96
N ARG A 273 1.45 24.29 -8.85
CA ARG A 273 0.19 24.29 -8.10
C ARG A 273 0.32 25.14 -6.83
N PRO A 274 -0.60 26.09 -6.57
CA PRO A 274 -0.49 27.09 -5.50
C PRO A 274 -0.50 26.54 -4.05
N LEU A 275 -0.59 25.22 -3.85
CA LEU A 275 -0.69 24.58 -2.53
C LEU A 275 0.66 24.34 -1.82
N PHE A 276 1.81 24.48 -2.49
CA PHE A 276 3.11 24.11 -1.91
C PHE A 276 4.03 25.30 -1.53
N HIS A 277 3.59 26.55 -1.66
CA HIS A 277 4.44 27.72 -1.37
C HIS A 277 4.51 28.15 0.11
N GLN A 278 4.04 27.33 1.05
CA GLN A 278 4.03 27.71 2.47
C GLN A 278 4.71 26.67 3.38
N TYR A 279 6.01 26.43 3.21
CA TYR A 279 6.87 26.02 4.33
C TYR A 279 8.31 26.52 4.09
N PRO A 280 8.82 27.50 4.87
CA PRO A 280 10.24 27.80 4.90
C PRO A 280 10.96 26.67 5.64
N GLY A 281 11.99 26.11 5.00
CA GLY A 281 12.79 25.03 5.57
C GLY A 281 13.60 25.47 6.79
N ARG A 282 13.64 24.61 7.80
CA ARG A 282 14.77 24.40 8.72
C ARG A 282 14.77 22.94 9.17
#